data_AF-A0A1X1YP50-F1
#
_entry.id   AF-A0A1X1YP50-F1
#
_cell.length_a   1.000
_cell.length_b   1.000
_cell.length_c   1.000
_cell.angle_alpha   90.00
_cell.angle_beta   90.00
_cell.angle_gamma   90.00
#
_symmetry.space_group_name_H-M   'P 1'
#
loop_
_entity.id
_entity.type
_entity.pdbx_description
1 polymer ?
#
loop_
_entity_poly.entity_id
_entity_poly.type
_entity_poly.pdbx_seq_one_letter_code
_entity_poly.pdbx_strand_id
1 'polypeptide(L)'
;MLEAAVAGDHQLVGVDLTVNETGGSFDVDLGPEIEEGPVTVDAVDVDVSSLWYDEMEEFDGGTSVGEAHVEAKVTYSVCVYKSTLYSAPDDVRWEVVDHDWNDHYVRVSGEFEAELVYQYTIIDGYDHVDSLTLEDFVQLKDVSAPPLS
;
A
#
# COMPACT_ATOMS: atom_id res chain seq x y z
N MET A 1 -4.33 -10.67 18.85
CA MET A 1 -5.59 -10.96 18.11
C MET A 1 -5.70 -10.02 16.92
N LEU A 2 -5.76 -8.70 17.16
CA LEU A 2 -5.70 -7.67 16.12
C LEU A 2 -4.44 -7.78 15.26
N GLU A 3 -3.26 -7.96 15.88
CA GLU A 3 -2.00 -8.25 15.17
C GLU A 3 -2.11 -9.38 14.15
N ALA A 4 -2.76 -10.49 14.51
CA ALA A 4 -2.90 -11.65 13.62
C ALA A 4 -3.91 -11.40 12.49
N ALA A 5 -4.93 -10.58 12.75
CA ALA A 5 -5.90 -10.17 11.74
C ALA A 5 -5.25 -9.23 10.72
N VAL A 6 -4.49 -8.24 11.20
CA VAL A 6 -3.75 -7.28 10.36
C VAL A 6 -2.63 -7.98 9.58
N ALA A 7 -1.86 -8.88 10.20
CA ALA A 7 -0.80 -9.64 9.53
C ALA A 7 -1.31 -10.58 8.42
N GLY A 8 -2.56 -11.02 8.54
CA GLY A 8 -3.21 -11.89 7.55
C GLY A 8 -4.07 -11.14 6.55
N ASP A 9 -4.08 -9.81 6.59
CA ASP A 9 -4.92 -9.00 5.71
C ASP A 9 -4.35 -8.95 4.28
N HIS A 10 -5.26 -9.04 3.31
CA HIS A 10 -4.93 -8.97 1.88
C HIS A 10 -5.90 -8.05 1.12
N GLN A 11 -6.58 -7.14 1.81
CA GLN A 11 -7.64 -6.30 1.20
C GLN A 11 -7.12 -5.40 0.08
N LEU A 12 -5.86 -4.95 0.18
CA LEU A 12 -5.23 -4.12 -0.84
C LEU A 12 -4.69 -4.93 -2.03
N VAL A 13 -4.52 -6.26 -1.91
CA VAL A 13 -3.97 -7.10 -2.98
C VAL A 13 -4.95 -7.20 -4.15
N GLY A 14 -4.47 -6.93 -5.36
CA GLY A 14 -5.28 -6.91 -6.58
C GLY A 14 -6.13 -5.65 -6.77
N VAL A 15 -5.97 -4.65 -5.90
CA VAL A 15 -6.56 -3.33 -6.09
C VAL A 15 -5.74 -2.56 -7.13
N ASP A 16 -6.45 -1.88 -8.04
CA ASP A 16 -5.84 -0.91 -8.95
C ASP A 16 -5.81 0.46 -8.27
N LEU A 17 -4.60 0.99 -8.08
CA LEU A 17 -4.36 2.32 -7.51
C LEU A 17 -4.38 3.39 -8.61
N THR A 18 -4.79 4.59 -8.22
CA THR A 18 -4.77 5.75 -9.11
C THR A 18 -3.47 6.52 -8.91
N VAL A 19 -2.81 6.88 -10.00
CA VAL A 19 -1.65 7.76 -9.93
C VAL A 19 -2.15 9.19 -9.83
N ASN A 20 -1.85 9.87 -8.72
CA ASN A 20 -2.28 11.25 -8.51
C ASN A 20 -1.37 11.99 -7.51
N GLU A 21 -0.94 13.19 -7.88
CA GLU A 21 -0.12 14.07 -7.03
C GLU A 21 -0.89 14.72 -5.87
N THR A 22 -2.23 14.66 -5.87
CA THR A 22 -3.08 15.37 -4.89
C THR A 22 -3.48 14.61 -3.64
N GLY A 23 -3.13 13.31 -3.53
CA GLY A 23 -3.20 12.55 -2.27
C GLY A 23 -4.61 12.31 -1.71
N GLY A 24 -5.48 11.70 -2.50
CA GLY A 24 -6.72 11.07 -2.02
C GLY A 24 -6.50 9.65 -1.47
N SER A 25 -7.55 9.07 -0.90
CA SER A 25 -7.56 7.65 -0.52
C SER A 25 -7.31 6.78 -1.76
N PHE A 26 -6.36 5.85 -1.68
CA PHE A 26 -5.94 4.98 -2.80
C PHE A 26 -5.18 5.67 -3.96
N ASP A 27 -4.66 6.89 -3.73
CA ASP A 27 -3.76 7.60 -4.64
C ASP A 27 -2.27 7.35 -4.33
N VAL A 28 -1.48 7.05 -5.36
CA VAL A 28 -0.01 6.89 -5.26
C VAL A 28 0.75 7.92 -6.09
N ASP A 29 1.90 8.34 -5.57
CA ASP A 29 2.93 9.07 -6.28
C ASP A 29 4.10 8.12 -6.57
N LEU A 30 4.22 7.69 -7.82
CA LEU A 30 5.26 6.77 -8.28
C LEU A 30 6.35 7.46 -9.10
N GLY A 31 6.38 8.80 -9.06
CA GLY A 31 7.27 9.62 -9.86
C GLY A 31 6.72 9.94 -11.25
N PRO A 32 7.35 10.93 -11.93
CA PRO A 32 6.88 11.48 -13.19
C PRO A 32 6.96 10.52 -14.38
N GLU A 33 7.66 9.39 -14.24
CA GLU A 33 7.80 8.39 -15.29
C GLU A 33 6.58 7.46 -15.38
N ILE A 34 5.78 7.33 -14.31
CA ILE A 34 4.50 6.63 -14.33
C ILE A 34 3.40 7.69 -14.27
N GLU A 35 2.88 8.10 -15.42
CA GLU A 35 1.80 9.10 -15.50
C GLU A 35 0.42 8.49 -15.74
N GLU A 36 0.35 7.19 -16.07
CA GLU A 36 -0.87 6.51 -16.47
C GLU A 36 -1.05 5.17 -15.72
N GLY A 37 -2.29 4.94 -15.27
CA GLY A 37 -2.71 3.69 -14.62
C GLY A 37 -3.30 2.66 -15.60
N PRO A 38 -3.71 1.48 -15.10
CA PRO A 38 -3.77 1.12 -13.67
C PRO A 38 -2.43 0.65 -13.11
N VAL A 39 -2.19 0.97 -11.84
CA VAL A 39 -1.13 0.40 -11.00
C VAL A 39 -1.75 -0.72 -10.18
N THR A 40 -1.34 -1.96 -10.42
CA THR A 40 -1.91 -3.11 -9.71
C THR A 40 -1.04 -3.44 -8.50
N VAL A 41 -1.65 -3.60 -7.32
CA VAL A 41 -0.97 -4.09 -6.13
C VAL A 41 -0.82 -5.62 -6.22
N ASP A 42 0.43 -6.09 -6.25
CA ASP A 42 0.75 -7.51 -6.36
C ASP A 42 0.95 -8.18 -4.99
N ALA A 43 1.56 -7.45 -4.04
CA ALA A 43 1.82 -7.95 -2.70
C ALA A 43 1.84 -6.82 -1.66
N VAL A 44 1.52 -7.18 -0.42
CA VAL A 44 1.60 -6.29 0.74
C VAL A 44 2.30 -7.07 1.85
N ASP A 45 3.43 -6.55 2.31
CA ASP A 45 4.20 -7.11 3.42
C ASP A 45 4.10 -6.15 4.62
N VAL A 46 3.31 -6.55 5.61
CA VAL A 46 2.97 -5.73 6.77
C VAL A 46 4.03 -5.88 7.86
N ASP A 47 4.59 -4.77 8.33
CA ASP A 47 5.44 -4.75 9.52
C ASP A 47 4.58 -4.71 10.78
N VAL A 48 4.19 -5.89 11.26
CA VAL A 48 3.40 -6.02 12.50
C VAL A 48 4.08 -5.37 13.71
N SER A 49 5.40 -5.16 13.68
CA SER A 49 6.11 -4.49 14.77
C SER A 49 5.88 -2.98 14.84
N SER A 50 5.39 -2.36 13.76
CA SER A 50 4.97 -0.96 13.71
C SER A 50 3.48 -0.76 14.02
N LEU A 51 2.73 -1.86 14.25
CA LEU A 51 1.31 -1.79 14.58
C LEU A 51 1.07 -0.98 15.85
N TRP A 52 0.22 0.03 15.73
CA TRP A 52 -0.37 0.73 16.86
C TRP A 52 -1.87 0.89 16.64
N TYR A 53 -2.63 1.09 17.72
CA TYR A 53 -4.07 1.26 17.64
C TYR A 53 -4.55 2.33 18.61
N ASP A 54 -5.58 3.05 18.20
CA ASP A 54 -6.29 4.03 19.01
C ASP A 54 -7.72 3.55 19.24
N GLU A 55 -8.08 3.37 20.51
CA GLU A 55 -9.42 2.96 20.89
C GLU A 55 -10.31 4.20 20.97
N MET A 56 -11.31 4.27 20.10
CA MET A 56 -12.21 5.43 20.03
C MET A 56 -13.36 5.33 21.01
N GLU A 57 -14.02 4.17 21.05
CA GLU A 57 -15.23 3.96 21.86
C GLU A 57 -15.27 2.54 22.44
N GLU A 58 -15.49 2.46 23.75
CA GLU A 58 -15.83 1.22 24.46
C GLU A 58 -17.31 1.29 24.87
N PHE A 59 -18.08 0.28 24.47
CA PHE A 59 -19.51 0.17 24.77
C PHE A 59 -19.74 -0.70 26.01
N ASP A 60 -20.81 -0.38 26.75
CA ASP A 60 -21.35 -1.24 27.81
C ASP A 60 -21.65 -2.64 27.26
N GLY A 61 -20.85 -3.62 27.65
CA GLY A 61 -20.88 -4.99 27.10
C GLY A 61 -19.55 -5.48 26.53
N GLY A 62 -18.49 -4.67 26.63
CA GLY A 62 -17.12 -5.05 26.25
C GLY A 62 -16.87 -5.01 24.74
N THR A 63 -17.66 -4.25 24.00
CA THR A 63 -17.36 -4.01 22.57
C THR A 63 -16.44 -2.80 22.47
N SER A 64 -15.28 -2.97 21.83
CA SER A 64 -14.34 -1.89 21.53
C SER A 64 -14.29 -1.64 20.03
N VAL A 65 -14.33 -0.37 19.65
CA VAL A 65 -14.16 0.09 18.27
C VAL A 65 -13.00 1.08 18.23
N GLY A 66 -12.16 0.97 17.21
CA GLY A 66 -11.02 1.85 17.05
C GLY A 66 -10.37 1.76 15.68
N GLU A 67 -9.23 2.42 15.56
CA GLU A 67 -8.38 2.41 14.38
C GLU A 67 -7.07 1.69 14.69
N ALA A 68 -6.60 0.90 13.73
CA ALA A 68 -5.31 0.24 13.77
C ALA A 68 -4.48 0.74 12.58
N HIS A 69 -3.28 1.20 12.87
CA HIS A 69 -2.33 1.72 11.89
C HIS A 69 -1.13 0.80 11.84
N VAL A 70 -0.69 0.46 10.64
CA VAL A 70 0.48 -0.39 10.44
C VAL A 70 1.25 0.01 9.20
N GLU A 71 2.56 0.01 9.28
CA GLU A 71 3.40 0.22 8.12
C GLU A 71 3.46 -1.07 7.28
N ALA A 72 3.47 -0.91 5.96
CA ALA A 72 3.58 -2.00 5.02
C ALA A 72 4.45 -1.62 3.83
N LYS A 73 5.18 -2.60 3.31
CA LYS A 73 5.80 -2.52 2.00
C LYS A 73 4.82 -3.05 0.96
N VAL A 74 4.48 -2.21 -0.01
CA VAL A 74 3.57 -2.53 -1.10
C VAL A 74 4.39 -2.77 -2.36
N THR A 75 4.27 -3.98 -2.92
CA THR A 75 4.79 -4.33 -4.23
C THR A 75 3.70 -4.09 -5.26
N TYR A 76 4.01 -3.35 -6.32
CA TYR A 76 3.08 -3.05 -7.40
C TYR A 76 3.68 -3.41 -8.75
N SER A 77 2.81 -3.58 -9.74
CA SER A 77 3.18 -3.60 -11.15
C SER A 77 2.35 -2.65 -11.98
N VAL A 78 2.99 -2.11 -13.02
CA VAL A 78 2.40 -1.14 -13.93
C VAL A 78 3.00 -1.29 -15.33
N CYS A 79 2.24 -0.87 -16.34
CA CYS A 79 2.75 -0.80 -17.70
C CYS A 79 3.36 0.58 -17.97
N VAL A 80 4.60 0.63 -18.40
CA VAL A 80 5.26 1.87 -18.85
C VAL A 80 5.65 1.76 -20.32
N TYR A 81 5.74 2.89 -21.01
CA TYR A 81 6.24 2.88 -22.38
C TYR A 81 7.70 2.42 -22.43
N LYS A 82 8.07 1.65 -23.47
CA LYS A 82 9.47 1.24 -23.73
C LYS A 82 10.41 2.45 -23.76
N SER A 83 9.98 3.57 -24.35
CA SER A 83 10.75 4.82 -24.36
C SER A 83 11.02 5.38 -22.97
N THR A 84 10.04 5.29 -22.07
CA THR A 84 10.18 5.70 -20.67
C THR A 84 11.19 4.82 -19.96
N LEU A 85 11.10 3.50 -20.09
CA LEU A 85 12.07 2.58 -19.50
C LEU A 85 13.52 2.92 -19.90
N TYR A 86 13.76 3.23 -21.18
CA TYR A 86 15.11 3.56 -21.67
C TYR A 86 15.57 5.00 -21.35
N SER A 87 14.66 5.85 -20.89
CA SER A 87 14.96 7.26 -20.56
C SER A 87 14.84 7.55 -19.07
N ALA A 88 14.35 6.59 -18.27
CA ALA A 88 14.23 6.71 -16.82
C ALA A 88 15.62 6.93 -16.21
N PRO A 89 15.75 7.84 -15.25
CA PRO A 89 17.02 8.08 -14.59
C PRO A 89 17.46 6.87 -13.75
N ASP A 90 18.77 6.73 -13.51
CA ASP A 90 19.38 5.53 -12.92
C ASP A 90 18.88 5.23 -11.48
N ASP A 91 18.26 6.20 -10.84
CA ASP A 91 17.65 6.11 -9.51
C ASP A 91 16.23 5.51 -9.52
N VAL A 92 15.59 5.38 -10.69
CA VAL A 92 14.33 4.66 -10.83
C VAL A 92 14.59 3.15 -10.73
N ARG A 93 14.20 2.57 -9.59
CA ARG A 93 14.39 1.15 -9.29
C ARG A 93 13.18 0.31 -9.67
N TRP A 94 13.01 0.11 -10.98
CA TRP A 94 12.03 -0.85 -11.47
C TRP A 94 12.68 -2.16 -11.88
N GLU A 95 12.02 -3.26 -11.54
CA GLU A 95 12.31 -4.57 -12.12
C GLU A 95 11.42 -4.77 -13.34
N VAL A 96 12.00 -5.13 -14.49
CA VAL A 96 11.22 -5.48 -15.68
C VAL A 96 10.66 -6.89 -15.50
N VAL A 97 9.33 -6.98 -15.39
CA VAL A 97 8.60 -8.26 -15.22
C VAL A 97 8.25 -8.87 -16.56
N ASP A 98 7.88 -8.03 -17.54
CA ASP A 98 7.58 -8.47 -18.90
C ASP A 98 8.05 -7.43 -19.94
N HIS A 99 9.11 -7.77 -20.68
CA HIS A 99 9.70 -6.89 -21.70
C HIS A 99 8.89 -6.89 -23.01
N ASP A 100 8.08 -7.91 -23.24
CA ASP A 100 7.34 -8.13 -24.49
C ASP A 100 5.82 -8.09 -24.28
N TRP A 101 5.37 -7.40 -23.21
CA TRP A 101 3.95 -7.20 -22.93
C TRP A 101 3.18 -6.75 -24.18
N ASN A 102 3.72 -5.77 -24.92
CA ASN A 102 3.40 -5.54 -26.32
C ASN A 102 4.51 -4.72 -27.04
N ASP A 103 4.24 -4.26 -28.27
CA ASP A 103 5.19 -3.50 -29.10
C ASP A 103 5.60 -2.14 -28.48
N HIS A 104 4.77 -1.55 -27.62
CA HIS A 104 4.93 -0.19 -27.11
C HIS A 104 5.21 -0.12 -25.60
N TYR A 105 4.75 -1.11 -24.85
CA TYR A 105 4.77 -1.12 -23.40
C TYR A 105 5.59 -2.28 -22.86
N VAL A 106 6.12 -2.08 -21.66
CA VAL A 106 6.76 -3.09 -20.81
C VAL A 106 6.02 -3.10 -19.48
N ARG A 107 5.93 -4.26 -18.85
CA ARG A 107 5.44 -4.36 -17.48
C ARG A 107 6.62 -4.31 -16.53
N VAL A 108 6.55 -3.39 -15.58
CA VAL A 108 7.55 -3.21 -14.54
C VAL A 108 6.94 -3.46 -13.16
N SER A 109 7.78 -3.79 -12.19
CA SER A 109 7.46 -3.90 -10.78
C SER A 109 8.27 -2.90 -9.99
N GLY A 110 7.66 -2.34 -8.95
CA GLY A 110 8.32 -1.50 -7.97
C GLY A 110 7.79 -1.76 -6.56
N GLU A 111 8.40 -1.07 -5.59
CA GLU A 111 8.00 -1.11 -4.20
C GLU A 111 7.84 0.32 -3.67
N PHE A 112 6.90 0.52 -2.74
CA PHE A 112 6.85 1.70 -1.89
C PHE A 112 6.42 1.32 -0.46
N GLU A 113 6.68 2.20 0.49
CA GLU A 113 6.20 2.04 1.87
C GLU A 113 4.91 2.84 2.06
N ALA A 114 3.98 2.31 2.85
CA ALA A 114 2.72 2.97 3.18
C ALA A 114 2.31 2.67 4.63
N GLU A 115 1.56 3.58 5.23
CA GLU A 115 0.77 3.29 6.43
C GLU A 115 -0.63 2.84 5.98
N LEU A 116 -1.06 1.67 6.43
CA LEU A 116 -2.41 1.15 6.23
C LEU A 116 -3.25 1.47 7.46
N VAL A 117 -4.45 2.02 7.23
CA VAL A 117 -5.38 2.42 8.30
C VAL A 117 -6.59 1.51 8.25
N TYR A 118 -6.77 0.75 9.32
CA TYR A 118 -7.87 -0.19 9.48
C TYR A 118 -8.84 0.29 10.55
N GLN A 119 -10.14 0.23 10.26
CA GLN A 119 -11.16 0.27 11.30
C GLN A 119 -11.39 -1.14 11.85
N TYR A 120 -11.40 -1.30 13.17
CA TYR A 120 -11.67 -2.59 13.82
C TYR A 120 -12.85 -2.54 14.79
N THR A 121 -13.49 -3.69 14.96
CA THR A 121 -14.43 -3.95 16.06
C THR A 121 -14.04 -5.24 16.78
N ILE A 122 -13.95 -5.19 18.11
CA ILE A 122 -13.69 -6.34 18.99
C ILE A 122 -14.85 -6.46 19.97
N ILE A 123 -15.33 -7.69 20.20
CA ILE A 123 -16.38 -7.98 21.18
C ILE A 123 -15.77 -8.83 22.30
N ASP A 124 -15.84 -8.34 23.55
CA ASP A 124 -15.33 -9.04 24.73
C ASP A 124 -15.98 -10.43 24.88
N GLY A 125 -15.17 -11.40 25.28
CA GLY A 125 -15.56 -12.82 25.34
C GLY A 125 -15.43 -13.60 24.03
N TYR A 126 -14.99 -12.97 22.93
CA TYR A 126 -14.60 -13.67 21.70
C TYR A 126 -13.08 -13.67 21.51
N ASP A 127 -12.53 -14.78 21.02
CA ASP A 127 -11.10 -14.93 20.72
C ASP A 127 -10.70 -14.39 19.32
N HIS A 128 -11.56 -13.59 18.67
CA HIS A 128 -11.33 -13.05 17.33
C HIS A 128 -11.85 -11.61 17.17
N VAL A 129 -11.24 -10.88 16.21
CA VAL A 129 -11.73 -9.58 15.75
C VAL A 129 -13.04 -9.79 15.01
N ASP A 130 -14.09 -9.03 15.34
CA ASP A 130 -15.41 -9.16 14.72
C ASP A 130 -15.41 -8.57 13.30
N SER A 131 -14.78 -7.40 13.12
CA SER A 131 -14.55 -6.79 11.81
C SER A 131 -13.21 -6.05 11.75
N LEU A 132 -12.59 -6.10 10.57
CA LEU A 132 -11.37 -5.38 10.21
C LEU A 132 -11.52 -4.90 8.76
N THR A 133 -11.63 -3.60 8.55
CA THR A 133 -11.83 -3.00 7.23
C THR A 133 -10.70 -2.02 6.95
N LEU A 134 -10.06 -2.14 5.78
CA LEU A 134 -9.10 -1.14 5.32
C LEU A 134 -9.88 0.12 4.91
N GLU A 135 -9.72 1.20 5.66
CA GLU A 135 -10.41 2.46 5.40
C GLU A 135 -9.57 3.42 4.56
N ASP A 136 -8.25 3.42 4.80
CA ASP A 136 -7.34 4.32 4.11
C ASP A 136 -5.94 3.72 3.98
N PHE A 137 -5.15 4.32 3.09
CA PHE A 137 -3.72 4.07 3.01
C PHE A 137 -2.99 5.39 2.70
N VAL A 138 -1.81 5.57 3.29
CA VAL A 138 -0.99 6.75 3.08
C VAL A 138 0.40 6.31 2.66
N GLN A 139 0.81 6.66 1.44
CA GLN A 139 2.17 6.42 0.99
C GLN A 139 3.16 7.18 1.89
N LEU A 140 4.08 6.45 2.50
CA LEU A 140 5.16 7.02 3.28
C LEU A 140 6.18 7.55 2.28
N LYS A 141 6.50 8.85 2.38
CA LYS A 141 7.50 9.45 1.50
C LYS A 141 8.84 8.82 1.79
N ASP A 142 9.43 8.23 0.75
CA ASP A 142 10.77 7.68 0.79
C ASP A 142 11.75 8.78 1.25
N VAL A 143 12.28 8.64 2.46
CA VAL A 143 13.27 9.59 3.00
C VAL A 143 14.66 9.32 2.40
N SER A 144 14.79 8.37 1.47
CA SER A 144 16.08 7.82 1.04
C SER A 144 16.65 8.38 -0.27
N ALA A 145 16.04 9.37 -0.91
CA ALA A 145 16.73 10.13 -1.96
C ALA A 145 17.67 11.17 -1.32
N PRO A 146 19.01 10.98 -1.32
CA PRO A 146 19.89 12.08 -0.95
C PRO A 146 19.65 13.25 -1.92
N PRO A 147 19.70 14.52 -1.46
CA PRO A 147 19.62 15.65 -2.36
C PRO A 147 20.75 15.51 -3.39
N LEU A 148 20.38 15.62 -4.67
CA LEU A 148 21.33 15.69 -5.78
C LEU A 148 22.42 16.71 -5.42
N SER A 149 23.65 16.23 -5.29
CA SER A 149 24.84 17.03 -4.96
C SER A 149 25.40 17.70 -6.20
#